data_AF-A0A1T4NZR6-F1
#
_entry.id   AF-A0A1T4NZR6-F1
#
_cell.length_a   1.000
_cell.length_b   1.000
_cell.length_c   1.000
_cell.angle_alpha   90.00
_cell.angle_beta   90.00
_cell.angle_gamma   90.00
#
_symmetry.space_group_name_H-M   'P 1'
#
loop_
_entity.id
_entity.type
_entity.pdbx_description
1 polymer ?
#
loop_
_entity_poly.entity_id
_entity_poly.type
_entity_poly.pdbx_seq_one_letter_code
_entity_poly.pdbx_strand_id
1 'polypeptide(L)'
;MAYLDCESPETAVSSLAFIYDIKPEQLADFFSRFDIDEHYKANKPDLAGPDETRRLLENCFGQPQKHITRTYWYHLTRTERGKSFGDGLLPLNAVLPKAWQMLLRVVSGSHHAERLLTMYDQGVENFHYNLKTPDPLHWGPYAMLVKGIGACAASVGNHDYLQIPEIVEDICSGYAVRFGESIQSIIEQALVPTVVKFWSEDQEHLYGLTSAIYYAYLSNRGLELSGLVNTCFDGNGRTVPKDRIVYVEQTNA
;
A
#
# COMPACT_ATOMS: atom_id res chain seq x y z
N MET A 1 5.31 -24.30 2.70
CA MET A 1 5.13 -23.18 1.77
C MET A 1 5.45 -21.91 2.54
N ALA A 2 6.48 -21.16 2.16
CA ALA A 2 6.83 -19.90 2.84
C ALA A 2 6.09 -18.73 2.22
N TYR A 3 5.66 -17.81 3.06
CA TYR A 3 5.02 -16.57 2.66
C TYR A 3 5.66 -15.40 3.39
N LEU A 4 5.61 -14.22 2.80
CA LEU A 4 6.01 -12.96 3.42
C LEU A 4 4.76 -12.17 3.80
N ASP A 5 4.66 -11.74 5.05
CA ASP A 5 3.48 -11.02 5.56
C ASP A 5 3.89 -9.92 6.55
N CYS A 6 3.59 -8.67 6.21
CA CYS A 6 3.85 -7.50 7.05
C CYS A 6 2.55 -6.82 7.49
N GLU A 7 1.56 -7.62 7.93
CA GLU A 7 0.33 -7.10 8.54
C GLU A 7 0.62 -6.33 9.83
N SER A 8 1.51 -6.91 10.63
CA SER A 8 1.96 -6.44 11.93
C SER A 8 3.43 -6.83 12.17
N PRO A 9 4.10 -6.23 13.16
CA PRO A 9 5.46 -6.63 13.53
C PRO A 9 5.59 -8.12 13.84
N GLU A 10 4.60 -8.71 14.51
CA GLU A 10 4.59 -10.12 14.89
C GLU A 10 4.51 -11.04 13.66
N THR A 11 3.66 -10.69 12.70
CA THR A 11 3.54 -11.45 11.44
C THR A 11 4.79 -11.33 10.56
N ALA A 12 5.44 -10.16 10.55
CA ALA A 12 6.68 -9.94 9.83
C ALA A 12 7.82 -10.76 10.44
N VAL A 13 8.02 -10.70 11.75
CA VAL A 13 9.03 -11.51 12.44
C VAL A 13 8.77 -13.01 12.25
N SER A 14 7.51 -13.45 12.39
CA SER A 14 7.15 -14.87 12.23
C SER A 14 7.38 -15.39 10.82
N SER A 15 7.00 -14.61 9.80
CA SER A 15 7.20 -14.99 8.39
C SER A 15 8.68 -15.02 8.02
N LEU A 16 9.45 -14.00 8.42
CA LEU A 16 10.91 -13.94 8.22
C LEU A 16 11.62 -15.08 8.93
N ALA A 17 11.32 -15.34 10.21
CA ALA A 17 11.92 -16.45 10.94
C ALA A 17 11.67 -17.79 10.26
N PHE A 18 10.44 -18.01 9.76
CA PHE A 18 10.13 -19.19 8.97
C PHE A 18 10.95 -19.26 7.67
N ILE A 19 11.11 -18.15 6.94
CA ILE A 19 11.88 -18.06 5.69
C ILE A 19 13.37 -18.40 5.91
N TYR A 20 13.96 -17.92 7.01
CA TYR A 20 15.36 -18.19 7.37
C TYR A 20 15.56 -19.51 8.13
N ASP A 21 14.49 -20.24 8.42
CA ASP A 21 14.49 -21.47 9.23
C ASP A 21 15.10 -21.30 10.63
N ILE A 22 14.78 -20.16 11.25
CA ILE A 22 15.15 -19.82 12.63
C ILE A 22 13.90 -19.62 13.47
N LYS A 23 14.07 -19.51 14.79
CA LYS A 23 12.96 -19.17 15.69
C LYS A 23 12.72 -17.65 15.73
N PRO A 24 11.45 -17.18 15.88
CA PRO A 24 11.13 -15.77 16.02
C PRO A 24 11.96 -15.03 17.08
N GLU A 25 12.25 -15.68 18.21
CA GLU A 25 13.03 -15.10 19.30
C GLU A 25 14.49 -14.86 18.90
N GLN A 26 15.06 -15.72 18.05
CA GLN A 26 16.42 -15.52 17.54
C GLN A 26 16.51 -14.27 16.66
N LEU A 27 15.48 -14.02 15.85
CA LEU A 27 15.40 -12.86 14.98
C LEU A 27 15.20 -11.57 15.80
N ALA A 28 14.30 -11.59 16.78
CA ALA A 28 14.08 -10.48 17.70
C ALA A 28 15.32 -10.16 18.54
N ASP A 29 16.01 -11.19 19.05
CA ASP A 29 17.27 -11.02 19.77
C ASP A 29 18.37 -10.47 18.88
N PHE A 30 18.43 -10.85 17.61
CA PHE A 30 19.38 -10.29 16.65
C PHE A 30 19.13 -8.79 16.45
N PHE A 31 17.89 -8.38 16.19
CA PHE A 31 17.56 -6.96 16.02
C PHE A 31 17.81 -6.14 17.28
N SER A 32 17.68 -6.72 18.47
CA SER A 32 17.97 -6.04 19.74
C SER A 32 19.47 -5.85 20.01
N ARG A 33 20.35 -6.60 19.34
CA ARG A 33 21.80 -6.64 19.63
C ARG A 33 22.62 -5.59 18.89
N PHE A 34 22.08 -4.96 17.86
CA PHE A 34 22.79 -3.91 17.13
C PHE A 34 21.88 -2.73 16.82
N ASP A 35 22.51 -1.58 16.65
CA ASP A 35 21.88 -0.35 16.20
C ASP A 35 22.47 0.03 14.84
N ILE A 36 21.60 0.21 13.85
CA ILE A 36 22.03 0.52 12.48
C ILE A 36 22.73 1.88 12.42
N ASP A 37 22.31 2.89 13.19
CA ASP A 37 22.93 4.21 13.17
C ASP A 37 24.31 4.18 13.84
N GLU A 38 24.47 3.46 14.95
CA GLU A 38 25.77 3.24 15.57
C GLU A 38 26.71 2.44 14.65
N HIS A 39 26.17 1.44 13.97
CA HIS A 39 26.91 0.65 12.99
C HIS A 39 27.43 1.53 11.84
N TYR A 40 26.63 2.48 11.34
CA TYR A 40 27.08 3.43 10.32
C TYR A 40 28.17 4.37 10.82
N LYS A 41 28.04 4.86 12.06
CA LYS A 41 29.06 5.72 12.68
C LYS A 41 30.40 5.00 12.81
N ALA A 42 30.38 3.72 13.19
CA ALA A 42 31.58 2.92 13.42
C ALA A 42 32.23 2.41 12.12
N ASN A 43 31.42 1.90 11.19
CA ASN A 43 31.90 1.11 10.06
C ASN A 43 31.78 1.81 8.69
N LYS A 44 30.94 2.84 8.58
CA LYS A 44 30.68 3.58 7.33
C LYS A 44 30.42 2.66 6.13
N PRO A 45 29.41 1.77 6.20
CA PRO A 45 29.09 0.88 5.09
C PRO A 45 28.56 1.68 3.88
N ASP A 46 28.78 1.14 2.68
CA ASP A 46 28.34 1.77 1.41
C ASP A 46 26.87 1.48 1.06
N LEU A 47 26.24 0.52 1.75
CA LEU A 47 24.85 0.12 1.50
C LEU A 47 23.87 1.10 2.15
N ALA A 48 22.60 1.06 1.74
CA ALA A 48 21.51 1.74 2.44
C ALA A 48 21.05 0.93 3.66
N GLY A 49 20.41 1.60 4.63
CA GLY A 49 20.01 0.98 5.90
C GLY A 49 19.27 -0.37 5.77
N PRO A 50 18.26 -0.50 4.89
CA PRO A 50 17.57 -1.77 4.66
C PRO A 50 18.50 -2.89 4.14
N ASP A 51 19.31 -2.60 3.14
CA ASP A 51 20.23 -3.57 2.53
C ASP A 51 21.33 -3.97 3.51
N GLU A 52 21.84 -3.02 4.30
CA GLU A 52 22.82 -3.29 5.33
C GLU A 52 22.24 -4.13 6.46
N THR A 53 21.00 -3.85 6.89
CA THR A 53 20.29 -4.66 7.89
C THR A 53 20.14 -6.10 7.42
N ARG A 54 19.74 -6.30 6.15
CA ARG A 54 19.67 -7.62 5.53
C ARG A 54 21.04 -8.30 5.47
N ARG A 55 22.09 -7.59 5.06
CA ARG A 55 23.45 -8.12 5.00
C ARG A 55 23.93 -8.61 6.37
N LEU A 56 23.68 -7.84 7.42
CA LEU A 56 24.03 -8.20 8.79
C LEU A 56 23.27 -9.44 9.26
N LEU A 57 21.98 -9.55 8.94
CA LEU A 57 21.16 -10.73 9.23
C LEU A 57 21.72 -11.97 8.54
N GLU A 58 22.02 -11.86 7.25
CA GLU A 58 22.52 -12.97 6.43
C GLU A 58 23.94 -13.40 6.80
N ASN A 59 24.76 -12.49 7.34
CA ASN A 59 26.04 -12.86 7.94
C ASN A 59 25.86 -13.71 9.22
N CYS A 60 24.76 -13.52 9.95
CA CYS A 60 24.50 -14.22 11.20
C CYS A 60 23.78 -15.56 10.99
N PHE A 61 22.79 -15.61 10.10
CA PHE A 61 21.90 -16.76 9.93
C PHE A 61 21.98 -17.42 8.55
N GLY A 62 22.79 -16.87 7.63
CA GLY A 62 22.85 -17.33 6.25
C GLY A 62 21.73 -16.75 5.38
N GLN A 63 21.66 -17.20 4.14
CA GLN A 63 20.63 -16.81 3.17
C GLN A 63 19.25 -17.41 3.52
N PRO A 64 18.14 -16.87 2.98
CA PRO A 64 16.82 -17.50 3.07
C PRO A 64 16.85 -19.00 2.74
N GLN A 65 16.34 -19.83 3.65
CA GLN A 65 16.34 -21.30 3.51
C GLN A 65 15.06 -21.82 2.84
N LYS A 66 13.97 -21.05 2.88
CA LYS A 66 12.69 -21.40 2.27
C LYS A 66 12.33 -20.43 1.16
N HIS A 67 11.95 -21.00 0.03
CA HIS A 67 11.45 -20.26 -1.12
C HIS A 67 10.11 -19.58 -0.79
N ILE A 68 10.08 -18.25 -0.92
CA ILE A 68 8.88 -17.43 -0.78
C ILE A 68 7.98 -17.70 -1.98
N THR A 69 6.79 -18.23 -1.73
CA THR A 69 5.81 -18.56 -2.77
C THR A 69 4.67 -17.56 -2.85
N ARG A 70 4.48 -16.77 -1.79
CA ARG A 70 3.43 -15.76 -1.67
C ARG A 70 3.94 -14.57 -0.90
N THR A 71 3.57 -13.39 -1.37
CA THR A 71 3.71 -12.14 -0.60
C THR A 71 2.33 -11.56 -0.38
N TYR A 72 2.04 -11.18 0.86
CA TYR A 72 0.81 -10.49 1.20
C TYR A 72 0.97 -8.98 1.03
N TRP A 73 -0.06 -8.36 0.47
CA TRP A 73 -0.10 -6.95 0.09
C TRP A 73 -1.36 -6.29 0.61
N TYR A 74 -1.27 -4.99 0.84
CA TYR A 74 -2.32 -4.16 1.44
C TYR A 74 -2.69 -3.05 0.48
N HIS A 75 -3.81 -3.22 -0.23
CA HIS A 75 -4.39 -2.14 -1.04
C HIS A 75 -5.18 -1.22 -0.10
N LEU A 76 -4.67 0.00 0.05
CA LEU A 76 -5.25 1.06 0.87
C LEU A 76 -6.15 1.90 -0.03
N THR A 77 -7.39 2.17 0.40
CA THR A 77 -8.36 2.91 -0.40
C THR A 77 -9.51 3.46 0.46
N ARG A 78 -10.49 4.09 -0.18
CA ARG A 78 -11.75 4.50 0.41
C ARG A 78 -12.90 4.10 -0.51
N THR A 79 -13.94 3.48 0.04
CA THR A 79 -15.09 3.02 -0.77
C THR A 79 -16.39 3.04 0.02
N GLU A 80 -17.51 2.73 -0.63
CA GLU A 80 -18.82 2.63 0.03
C GLU A 80 -18.80 1.54 1.11
N ARG A 81 -19.58 1.76 2.17
CA ARG A 81 -19.72 0.77 3.25
C ARG A 81 -20.28 -0.55 2.70
N GLY A 82 -19.69 -1.66 3.12
CA GLY A 82 -20.09 -3.01 2.70
C GLY A 82 -19.56 -3.45 1.34
N LYS A 83 -18.62 -2.71 0.74
CA LYS A 83 -18.00 -3.12 -0.53
C LYS A 83 -17.21 -4.43 -0.34
N SER A 84 -17.58 -5.46 -1.10
CA SER A 84 -17.02 -6.81 -0.98
C SER A 84 -15.85 -7.13 -1.91
N PHE A 85 -15.54 -6.25 -2.86
CA PHE A 85 -14.54 -6.50 -3.92
C PHE A 85 -14.78 -7.83 -4.68
N GLY A 86 -16.05 -8.16 -4.94
CA GLY A 86 -16.45 -9.40 -5.61
C GLY A 86 -15.88 -9.58 -7.02
N ASP A 87 -15.53 -8.49 -7.71
CA ASP A 87 -14.89 -8.50 -9.03
C ASP A 87 -13.35 -8.55 -8.95
N GLY A 88 -12.78 -8.61 -7.74
CA GLY A 88 -11.35 -8.43 -7.49
C GLY A 88 -10.93 -6.96 -7.29
N LEU A 89 -9.62 -6.73 -7.21
CA LEU A 89 -9.05 -5.38 -7.32
C LEU A 89 -8.84 -5.08 -8.80
N LEU A 90 -9.65 -4.17 -9.34
CA LEU A 90 -9.64 -3.83 -10.75
C LEU A 90 -8.58 -2.76 -11.07
N PRO A 91 -7.93 -2.82 -12.25
CA PRO A 91 -7.07 -1.76 -12.73
C PRO A 91 -7.85 -0.45 -12.99
N LEU A 92 -7.12 0.66 -13.08
CA LEU A 92 -7.71 2.01 -13.18
C LEU A 92 -8.74 2.13 -14.30
N ASN A 93 -8.42 1.67 -15.51
CA ASN A 93 -9.34 1.71 -16.66
C ASN A 93 -10.67 0.99 -16.41
N ALA A 94 -10.67 -0.09 -15.63
CA ALA A 94 -11.86 -0.86 -15.31
C ALA A 94 -12.61 -0.32 -14.08
N VAL A 95 -11.91 0.28 -13.11
CA VAL A 95 -12.54 0.85 -11.90
C VAL A 95 -13.05 2.27 -12.13
N LEU A 96 -12.48 3.04 -13.07
CA LEU A 96 -12.80 4.45 -13.28
C LEU A 96 -14.30 4.71 -13.54
N PRO A 97 -15.00 3.95 -14.42
CA PRO A 97 -16.45 4.12 -14.56
C PRO A 97 -17.22 3.86 -13.25
N LYS A 98 -16.77 2.90 -12.43
CA LYS A 98 -17.37 2.59 -11.13
C LYS A 98 -17.10 3.70 -10.11
N ALA A 99 -15.91 4.32 -10.17
CA ALA A 99 -15.56 5.46 -9.34
C ALA A 99 -16.47 6.66 -9.65
N TRP A 100 -16.66 7.00 -10.93
CA TRP A 100 -17.60 8.06 -11.33
C TRP A 100 -19.02 7.81 -10.84
N GLN A 101 -19.55 6.59 -11.01
CA GLN A 101 -20.88 6.24 -10.50
C GLN A 101 -20.98 6.37 -8.98
N MET A 102 -19.93 6.00 -8.25
CA MET A 102 -19.86 6.16 -6.80
C MET A 102 -19.89 7.64 -6.41
N LEU A 103 -19.10 8.49 -7.05
CA LEU A 103 -19.09 9.93 -6.79
C LEU A 103 -20.46 10.58 -7.05
N LEU A 104 -21.11 10.21 -8.16
CA LEU A 104 -22.46 10.68 -8.48
C LEU A 104 -23.51 10.26 -7.44
N ARG A 105 -23.40 9.05 -6.88
CA ARG A 105 -24.27 8.60 -5.78
C ARG A 105 -24.04 9.42 -4.51
N VAL A 106 -22.77 9.64 -4.15
CA VAL A 106 -22.37 10.38 -2.94
C VAL A 106 -22.99 11.78 -2.93
N VAL A 107 -22.95 12.48 -4.06
CA VAL A 107 -23.46 13.87 -4.14
C VAL A 107 -24.90 13.96 -4.65
N SER A 108 -25.61 12.83 -4.74
CA SER A 108 -26.98 12.80 -5.26
C SER A 108 -27.91 13.73 -4.47
N GLY A 109 -28.81 14.42 -5.16
CA GLY A 109 -29.71 15.40 -4.55
C GLY A 109 -29.11 16.79 -4.29
N SER A 110 -27.86 17.04 -4.71
CA SER A 110 -27.22 18.36 -4.67
C SER A 110 -26.91 18.88 -6.09
N HIS A 111 -26.57 20.18 -6.22
CA HIS A 111 -26.11 20.77 -7.48
C HIS A 111 -24.77 20.19 -7.96
N HIS A 112 -24.01 19.52 -7.09
CA HIS A 112 -22.75 18.86 -7.46
C HIS A 112 -22.96 17.71 -8.45
N ALA A 113 -24.12 17.03 -8.44
CA ALA A 113 -24.38 15.91 -9.33
C ALA A 113 -24.36 16.33 -10.81
N GLU A 114 -25.03 17.43 -11.15
CA GLU A 114 -25.04 17.97 -12.53
C GLU A 114 -23.65 18.44 -12.97
N ARG A 115 -22.88 19.05 -12.05
CA ARG A 115 -21.51 19.48 -12.29
C ARG A 115 -20.55 18.31 -12.51
N LEU A 116 -20.68 17.23 -11.74
CA LEU A 116 -19.90 16.00 -11.95
C LEU A 116 -20.26 15.32 -13.27
N LEU A 117 -21.54 15.27 -13.65
CA LEU A 117 -21.94 14.78 -14.97
C LEU A 117 -21.31 15.60 -16.10
N THR A 118 -21.29 16.93 -15.95
CA THR A 118 -20.63 17.81 -16.91
C THR A 118 -19.13 17.50 -17.05
N MET A 119 -18.43 17.24 -15.95
CA MET A 119 -17.02 16.83 -15.98
C MET A 119 -16.83 15.42 -16.55
N TYR A 120 -17.73 14.49 -16.26
CA TYR A 120 -17.68 13.15 -16.82
C TYR A 120 -17.72 13.18 -18.36
N ASP A 121 -18.60 14.02 -18.93
CA ASP A 121 -18.78 14.16 -20.36
C ASP A 121 -17.69 15.00 -21.04
N GLN A 122 -17.19 16.03 -20.35
CA GLN A 122 -16.29 17.04 -20.96
C GLN A 122 -14.82 16.91 -20.52
N GLY A 123 -14.52 16.00 -19.60
CA GLY A 123 -13.19 15.79 -19.04
C GLY A 123 -12.94 16.50 -17.70
N VAL A 124 -11.81 16.14 -17.09
CA VAL A 124 -11.36 16.63 -15.79
C VAL A 124 -10.18 17.59 -15.98
N GLU A 125 -10.30 18.80 -15.43
CA GLU A 125 -9.25 19.82 -15.45
C GLU A 125 -8.16 19.53 -14.41
N ASN A 126 -7.47 18.40 -14.56
CA ASN A 126 -6.38 17.98 -13.67
C ASN A 126 -5.28 17.27 -14.46
N PHE A 127 -4.02 17.68 -14.26
CA PHE A 127 -2.87 17.12 -14.99
C PHE A 127 -2.68 15.62 -14.73
N HIS A 128 -2.70 15.19 -13.46
CA HIS A 128 -2.51 13.78 -13.10
C HIS A 128 -3.64 12.89 -13.61
N TYR A 129 -4.90 13.34 -13.55
CA TYR A 129 -6.02 12.60 -14.16
C TYR A 129 -5.77 12.35 -15.66
N ASN A 130 -5.38 13.39 -16.39
CA ASN A 130 -5.16 13.32 -17.83
C ASN A 130 -3.91 12.52 -18.21
N LEU A 131 -2.92 12.43 -17.30
CA LEU A 131 -1.75 11.56 -17.45
C LEU A 131 -2.09 10.08 -17.19
N LYS A 132 -2.79 9.80 -16.08
CA LYS A 132 -3.02 8.43 -15.57
C LYS A 132 -4.08 7.67 -16.36
N THR A 133 -5.17 8.34 -16.75
CA THR A 133 -6.33 7.67 -17.35
C THR A 133 -6.09 7.05 -18.73
N PRO A 134 -5.29 7.64 -19.65
CA PRO A 134 -5.02 7.02 -20.95
C PRO A 134 -3.82 6.06 -20.95
N ASP A 135 -2.95 6.07 -19.95
CA ASP A 135 -1.69 5.33 -19.95
C ASP A 135 -1.75 4.08 -19.04
N PRO A 136 -1.67 2.86 -19.61
CA PRO A 136 -1.63 1.60 -18.85
C PRO A 136 -0.54 1.50 -17.79
N LEU A 137 0.55 2.27 -17.92
CA LEU A 137 1.62 2.34 -16.92
C LEU A 137 1.11 2.76 -15.53
N HIS A 138 -0.01 3.50 -15.48
CA HIS A 138 -0.57 4.05 -14.25
C HIS A 138 -1.77 3.28 -13.71
N TRP A 139 -2.07 2.09 -14.26
CA TRP A 139 -3.34 1.43 -13.99
C TRP A 139 -3.34 0.46 -12.80
N GLY A 140 -2.19 0.17 -12.19
CA GLY A 140 -2.11 -0.70 -11.01
C GLY A 140 -2.83 -2.05 -11.20
N PRO A 141 -3.57 -2.56 -10.19
CA PRO A 141 -3.74 -2.04 -8.85
C PRO A 141 -2.42 -1.92 -8.09
N TYR A 142 -2.31 -0.90 -7.25
CA TYR A 142 -1.14 -0.70 -6.38
C TYR A 142 -1.45 -1.11 -4.95
N ALA A 143 -0.45 -1.63 -4.24
CA ALA A 143 -0.59 -1.99 -2.83
C ALA A 143 0.74 -1.89 -2.09
N MET A 144 0.66 -1.81 -0.77
CA MET A 144 1.84 -1.67 0.10
C MET A 144 2.21 -3.03 0.68
N LEU A 145 3.50 -3.27 0.90
CA LEU A 145 3.96 -4.45 1.64
C LEU A 145 3.54 -4.36 3.11
N VAL A 146 3.72 -3.20 3.74
CA VAL A 146 3.49 -2.99 5.17
C VAL A 146 2.12 -2.34 5.39
N LYS A 147 1.20 -3.03 6.06
CA LYS A 147 -0.17 -2.51 6.36
C LYS A 147 -0.12 -1.18 7.12
N GLY A 148 0.78 -1.09 8.10
CA GLY A 148 0.94 0.07 8.98
C GLY A 148 1.27 1.38 8.28
N ILE A 149 1.75 1.35 7.02
CA ILE A 149 2.03 2.56 6.23
C ILE A 149 0.79 3.43 6.03
N GLY A 150 -0.41 2.84 5.99
CA GLY A 150 -1.65 3.61 5.89
C GLY A 150 -1.89 4.52 7.09
N ALA A 151 -1.39 4.20 8.27
CA ALA A 151 -1.55 5.02 9.47
C ALA A 151 -0.47 6.12 9.60
N CYS A 152 0.58 6.08 8.79
CA CYS A 152 1.71 7.00 8.89
C CYS A 152 2.12 7.59 7.53
N ALA A 153 1.23 7.57 6.53
CA ALA A 153 1.49 7.94 5.14
C ALA A 153 2.29 9.25 4.99
N ALA A 154 1.86 10.32 5.68
CA ALA A 154 2.55 11.61 5.65
C ALA A 154 4.01 11.54 6.16
N SER A 155 4.26 10.82 7.25
CA SER A 155 5.61 10.69 7.84
C SER A 155 6.58 9.90 6.96
N VAL A 156 6.05 9.01 6.12
CA VAL A 156 6.86 8.19 5.21
C VAL A 156 6.89 8.74 3.78
N GLY A 157 6.32 9.93 3.55
CA GLY A 157 6.27 10.57 2.23
C GLY A 157 5.39 9.82 1.22
N ASN A 158 4.38 9.09 1.70
CA ASN A 158 3.43 8.37 0.88
C ASN A 158 2.07 9.09 0.82
N HIS A 159 1.31 8.84 -0.23
CA HIS A 159 -0.05 9.34 -0.33
C HIS A 159 -0.96 8.70 0.74
N ASP A 160 -1.83 9.49 1.36
CA ASP A 160 -2.82 8.96 2.32
C ASP A 160 -4.04 8.40 1.58
N TYR A 161 -3.88 7.17 1.09
CA TYR A 161 -4.94 6.44 0.41
C TYR A 161 -6.16 6.11 1.29
N LEU A 162 -6.02 6.16 2.62
CA LEU A 162 -7.12 5.96 3.56
C LEU A 162 -7.94 7.25 3.74
N GLN A 163 -7.29 8.41 3.61
CA GLN A 163 -7.97 9.69 3.48
C GLN A 163 -8.74 9.76 2.17
N ILE A 164 -8.06 9.63 1.03
CA ILE A 164 -8.70 9.70 -0.30
C ILE A 164 -7.85 8.96 -1.35
N PRO A 165 -8.44 8.13 -2.23
CA PRO A 165 -7.70 7.54 -3.34
C PRO A 165 -7.26 8.59 -4.36
N GLU A 166 -6.03 8.51 -4.87
CA GLU A 166 -5.45 9.53 -5.79
C GLU A 166 -6.35 9.89 -6.97
N ILE A 167 -6.95 8.92 -7.67
CA ILE A 167 -7.82 9.23 -8.81
C ILE A 167 -9.07 10.02 -8.39
N VAL A 168 -9.57 9.78 -7.18
CA VAL A 168 -10.71 10.51 -6.63
C VAL A 168 -10.29 11.92 -6.23
N GLU A 169 -9.12 12.08 -5.64
CA GLU A 169 -8.52 13.38 -5.35
C GLU A 169 -8.26 14.19 -6.62
N ASP A 170 -7.76 13.56 -7.68
CA ASP A 170 -7.53 14.18 -8.98
C ASP A 170 -8.85 14.71 -9.58
N ILE A 171 -9.95 13.95 -9.43
CA ILE A 171 -11.31 14.40 -9.82
C ILE A 171 -11.78 15.56 -8.94
N CYS A 172 -11.63 15.47 -7.61
CA CYS A 172 -11.99 16.55 -6.68
C CYS A 172 -11.24 17.85 -6.98
N SER A 173 -9.95 17.74 -7.29
CA SER A 173 -9.10 18.86 -7.66
C SER A 173 -9.54 19.49 -8.97
N GLY A 174 -9.83 18.68 -9.99
CA GLY A 174 -10.38 19.20 -11.26
C GLY A 174 -11.75 19.84 -11.08
N TYR A 175 -12.58 19.32 -10.17
CA TYR A 175 -13.87 19.92 -9.82
C TYR A 175 -13.67 21.30 -9.17
N ALA A 176 -12.72 21.42 -8.23
CA ALA A 176 -12.41 22.67 -7.56
C ALA A 176 -11.86 23.73 -8.52
N VAL A 177 -10.98 23.36 -9.44
CA VAL A 177 -10.49 24.25 -10.50
C VAL A 177 -11.63 24.79 -11.34
N ARG A 178 -12.53 23.91 -11.78
CA ARG A 178 -13.60 24.25 -12.72
C ARG A 178 -14.74 25.07 -12.11
N PHE A 179 -15.11 24.78 -10.87
CA PHE A 179 -16.31 25.36 -10.25
C PHE A 179 -16.02 26.28 -9.05
N GLY A 180 -14.75 26.43 -8.65
CA GLY A 180 -14.35 27.26 -7.52
C GLY A 180 -14.82 26.75 -6.16
N GLU A 181 -15.14 25.47 -6.04
CA GLU A 181 -15.73 24.84 -4.85
C GLU A 181 -15.20 23.41 -4.69
N SER A 182 -14.93 22.93 -3.47
CA SER A 182 -14.45 21.56 -3.25
C SER A 182 -15.56 20.61 -2.81
N ILE A 183 -15.54 19.40 -3.35
CA ILE A 183 -16.40 18.26 -2.93
C ILE A 183 -15.64 17.21 -2.12
N GLN A 184 -14.35 17.42 -1.87
CA GLN A 184 -13.48 16.41 -1.24
C GLN A 184 -13.98 16.00 0.15
N SER A 185 -14.34 16.95 1.01
CA SER A 185 -14.84 16.66 2.35
C SER A 185 -16.16 15.88 2.35
N ILE A 186 -17.04 16.15 1.38
CA ILE A 186 -18.30 15.40 1.18
C ILE A 186 -17.99 13.94 0.85
N ILE A 187 -17.02 13.72 -0.04
CA ILE A 187 -16.60 12.37 -0.46
C ILE A 187 -15.90 11.63 0.67
N GLU A 188 -14.98 12.29 1.38
CA GLU A 188 -14.31 11.71 2.54
C GLU A 188 -15.33 11.29 3.61
N GLN A 189 -16.33 12.12 3.90
CA GLN A 189 -17.35 11.78 4.90
C GLN A 189 -18.29 10.65 4.47
N ALA A 190 -18.60 10.54 3.17
CA ALA A 190 -19.52 9.53 2.66
C ALA A 190 -18.86 8.15 2.47
N LEU A 191 -17.56 8.11 2.22
CA LEU A 191 -16.80 6.88 1.98
C LEU A 191 -16.08 6.42 3.25
N VAL A 192 -15.74 5.14 3.29
CA VAL A 192 -15.14 4.48 4.45
C VAL A 192 -13.70 4.06 4.12
N PRO A 193 -12.69 4.39 4.95
CA PRO A 193 -11.33 3.88 4.80
C PRO A 193 -11.34 2.36 4.75
N THR A 194 -10.61 1.80 3.79
CA THR A 194 -10.69 0.39 3.46
C THR A 194 -9.31 -0.16 3.17
N VAL A 195 -9.00 -1.29 3.80
CA VAL A 195 -7.78 -2.07 3.55
C VAL A 195 -8.19 -3.41 2.97
N VAL A 196 -7.66 -3.73 1.79
CA VAL A 196 -7.83 -5.05 1.17
C VAL A 196 -6.53 -5.81 1.27
N LYS A 197 -6.52 -6.91 2.05
CA LYS A 197 -5.39 -7.84 2.09
C LYS A 197 -5.55 -8.86 0.97
N PHE A 198 -4.52 -9.02 0.16
CA PHE A 198 -4.46 -10.06 -0.87
C PHE A 198 -3.05 -10.64 -0.96
N TRP A 199 -2.87 -11.68 -1.76
CA TRP A 199 -1.55 -12.23 -2.05
C TRP A 199 -1.23 -12.25 -3.54
N SER A 200 0.05 -12.15 -3.88
CA SER A 200 0.57 -12.47 -5.21
C SER A 200 1.56 -13.63 -5.12
N GLU A 201 1.77 -14.31 -6.24
CA GLU A 201 2.95 -15.16 -6.39
C GLU A 201 4.19 -14.26 -6.45
N ASP A 202 5.28 -14.72 -5.87
CA ASP A 202 6.58 -14.07 -5.98
C ASP A 202 7.38 -14.77 -7.08
N GLN A 203 7.43 -14.17 -8.27
CA GLN A 203 8.12 -14.77 -9.41
C GLN A 203 9.64 -14.55 -9.39
N GLU A 204 10.16 -13.67 -8.51
CA GLU A 204 11.59 -13.30 -8.48
C GLU A 204 12.23 -13.41 -7.08
N HIS A 205 11.64 -14.23 -6.20
CA HIS A 205 12.17 -14.72 -4.93
C HIS A 205 12.52 -13.71 -3.82
N LEU A 206 12.45 -12.40 -4.04
CA LEU A 206 12.92 -11.41 -3.05
C LEU A 206 12.12 -10.11 -3.02
N TYR A 207 10.98 -10.02 -3.73
CA TYR A 207 10.19 -8.79 -3.74
C TYR A 207 9.69 -8.48 -2.32
N GLY A 208 10.27 -7.42 -1.73
CA GLY A 208 9.93 -6.94 -0.41
C GLY A 208 10.67 -7.61 0.76
N LEU A 209 11.53 -8.61 0.55
CA LEU A 209 12.24 -9.25 1.67
C LEU A 209 13.10 -8.24 2.44
N THR A 210 13.90 -7.44 1.73
CA THR A 210 14.73 -6.38 2.33
C THR A 210 13.86 -5.39 3.13
N SER A 211 12.75 -4.93 2.55
CA SER A 211 11.81 -4.02 3.21
C SER A 211 11.16 -4.65 4.45
N ALA A 212 10.78 -5.93 4.39
CA ALA A 212 10.21 -6.66 5.52
C ALA A 212 11.21 -6.84 6.66
N ILE A 213 12.47 -7.18 6.36
CA ILE A 213 13.55 -7.27 7.35
C ILE A 213 13.72 -5.92 8.05
N TYR A 214 13.76 -4.84 7.28
CA TYR A 214 13.92 -3.50 7.84
C TYR A 214 12.70 -3.06 8.66
N TYR A 215 11.49 -3.37 8.19
CA TYR A 215 10.25 -3.17 8.95
C TYR A 215 10.27 -3.90 10.30
N ALA A 216 10.66 -5.17 10.30
CA ALA A 216 10.76 -5.97 11.52
C ALA A 216 11.84 -5.41 12.47
N TYR A 217 12.99 -4.97 11.94
CA TYR A 217 14.04 -4.30 12.71
C TYR A 217 13.54 -3.03 13.40
N LEU A 218 12.98 -2.08 12.64
CA LEU A 218 12.50 -0.81 13.22
C LEU A 218 11.40 -1.06 14.27
N SER A 219 10.46 -1.95 13.96
CA SER A 219 9.36 -2.28 14.87
C SER A 219 9.85 -2.95 16.15
N ASN A 220 10.78 -3.91 16.06
CA ASN A 220 11.37 -4.57 17.22
C ASN A 220 12.15 -3.58 18.12
N ARG A 221 12.75 -2.56 17.52
CA ARG A 221 13.49 -1.51 18.21
C ARG A 221 12.61 -0.37 18.74
N GLY A 222 11.29 -0.38 18.45
CA GLY A 222 10.38 0.71 18.80
C GLY A 222 10.68 2.02 18.09
N LEU A 223 11.29 1.95 16.90
CA LEU A 223 11.65 3.11 16.08
C LEU A 223 10.50 3.49 15.15
N GLU A 224 10.45 4.76 14.77
CA GLU A 224 9.49 5.25 13.78
C GLU A 224 9.73 4.60 12.42
N LEU A 225 8.64 4.35 11.69
CA LEU A 225 8.72 3.85 10.33
C LEU A 225 9.19 4.95 9.39
N SER A 226 10.10 4.61 8.49
CA SER A 226 10.52 5.47 7.38
C SER A 226 10.00 4.95 6.05
N GLY A 227 10.04 5.76 4.99
CA GLY A 227 9.67 5.31 3.63
C GLY A 227 10.46 4.09 3.13
N LEU A 228 11.61 3.79 3.74
CA LEU A 228 12.48 2.66 3.38
C LEU A 228 11.96 1.29 3.86
N VAL A 229 10.96 1.25 4.75
CA VAL A 229 10.38 -0.02 5.25
C VAL A 229 9.37 -0.63 4.29
N ASN A 230 9.04 0.07 3.20
CA ASN A 230 7.97 -0.33 2.31
C ASN A 230 8.47 -0.55 0.88
N THR A 231 7.77 -1.43 0.18
CA THR A 231 7.82 -1.54 -1.27
C THR A 231 6.40 -1.69 -1.78
N CYS A 232 6.21 -1.45 -3.07
CA CYS A 232 4.89 -1.43 -3.68
C CYS A 232 4.70 -2.63 -4.61
N PHE A 233 3.53 -3.23 -4.52
CA PHE A 233 3.01 -4.11 -5.56
C PHE A 233 2.46 -3.26 -6.72
N ASP A 234 2.74 -3.70 -7.94
CA ASP A 234 2.11 -3.19 -9.16
C ASP A 234 1.47 -4.35 -9.94
N GLY A 235 0.15 -4.30 -10.08
CA GLY A 235 -0.63 -5.23 -10.90
C GLY A 235 -0.41 -5.10 -12.40
N ASN A 236 0.30 -4.06 -12.86
CA ASN A 236 0.63 -3.79 -14.26
C ASN A 236 -0.61 -3.78 -15.17
N GLY A 237 -1.67 -3.08 -14.74
CA GLY A 237 -2.95 -2.99 -15.42
C GLY A 237 -3.79 -4.27 -15.36
N ARG A 238 -3.45 -5.26 -14.51
CA ARG A 238 -4.17 -6.53 -14.40
C ARG A 238 -4.96 -6.63 -13.10
N THR A 239 -6.13 -7.24 -13.20
CA THR A 239 -6.99 -7.48 -12.03
C THR A 239 -6.32 -8.43 -11.04
N VAL A 240 -6.34 -8.10 -9.76
CA VAL A 240 -6.11 -9.08 -8.69
C VAL A 240 -7.43 -9.83 -8.49
N PRO A 241 -7.48 -11.13 -8.81
CA PRO A 241 -8.73 -11.89 -8.76
C PRO A 241 -9.20 -12.08 -7.31
N LYS A 242 -10.52 -12.22 -7.15
CA LYS A 242 -11.17 -12.33 -5.84
C LYS A 242 -10.63 -13.48 -4.98
N ASP A 243 -10.27 -14.61 -5.57
CA ASP A 243 -9.71 -15.77 -4.87
C ASP A 243 -8.34 -15.50 -4.23
N ARG A 244 -7.66 -14.42 -4.64
CA ARG A 244 -6.43 -13.94 -4.00
C ARG A 244 -6.69 -12.95 -2.87
N ILE A 245 -7.90 -12.41 -2.74
CA ILE A 245 -8.28 -11.53 -1.64
C ILE A 245 -8.50 -12.38 -0.38
N VAL A 246 -7.81 -12.04 0.69
CA VAL A 246 -7.89 -12.69 1.99
C VAL A 246 -9.05 -12.10 2.78
N TYR A 247 -9.07 -10.78 2.91
CA TYR A 247 -10.11 -10.06 3.62
C TYR A 247 -10.22 -8.61 3.12
N VAL A 248 -11.35 -7.99 3.46
CA VAL A 248 -11.60 -6.56 3.32
C VAL A 248 -11.93 -6.02 4.71
N GLU A 249 -11.13 -5.07 5.18
CA GLU A 249 -11.31 -4.39 6.45
C GLU A 249 -11.76 -2.95 6.18
N GLN A 250 -12.85 -2.53 6.82
CA GLN A 250 -13.33 -1.15 6.77
C GLN A 250 -13.38 -0.60 8.20
N THR A 251 -12.71 0.52 8.45
CA THR A 251 -12.74 1.18 9.76
C THR A 251 -13.87 2.20 9.81
N ASN A 252 -14.55 2.32 10.95
CA ASN A 252 -15.51 3.42 11.10
C ASN A 252 -14.73 4.74 11.15
N ALA A 253 -15.05 5.65 10.23
CA ALA A 253 -14.62 7.05 10.31
C ALA A 253 -15.28 7.74 11.51
#